data_AF-A0A261A157-F1
#
_entry.id   AF-A0A261A157-F1
#
_cell.length_a   1.000
_cell.length_b   1.000
_cell.length_c   1.000
_cell.angle_alpha   90.00
_cell.angle_beta   90.00
_cell.angle_gamma   90.00
#
_symmetry.space_group_name_H-M   'P 1'
#
loop_
_entity.id
_entity.type
_entity.pdbx_description
1 polymer ?
#
loop_
_entity_poly.entity_id
_entity_poly.type
_entity_poly.pdbx_seq_one_letter_code
_entity_poly.pdbx_strand_id
1 'polypeptide(L)'
;MASDPPPPQLTERWADVVIENKSSHIFKLEVMHQYTGHEVQKSEWHILKPNEKKWMLKVNFNTGVFTTGTDNWKVHGLKKKEKDSQDFTESWRSGTGAAGTDWKKHTLRSEDHGEVTEIKVFEAEIQFVSKSGTSTTSFYRHDD
;
A
#
# COMPACT_ATOMS: atom_id res chain seq x y z
N MET A 1 -11.41 -27.57 34.71
CA MET A 1 -12.04 -26.52 33.90
C MET A 1 -10.90 -25.66 33.36
N ALA A 2 -10.51 -25.82 32.10
CA ALA A 2 -9.57 -24.90 31.48
C ALA A 2 -10.35 -23.61 31.19
N SER A 3 -9.95 -22.49 31.79
CA SER A 3 -10.49 -21.18 31.43
C SER A 3 -10.09 -20.90 29.99
N ASP A 4 -11.06 -20.58 29.14
CA ASP A 4 -10.76 -20.10 27.78
C ASP A 4 -9.78 -18.92 27.87
N PRO A 5 -8.73 -18.90 27.03
CA PRO A 5 -7.81 -17.78 27.01
C PRO A 5 -8.60 -16.49 26.73
N PRO A 6 -8.28 -15.38 27.42
CA PRO A 6 -8.97 -14.12 27.19
C PRO A 6 -8.85 -13.74 25.71
N PRO A 7 -9.92 -13.17 25.10
CA PRO A 7 -9.86 -12.72 23.71
C PRO A 7 -8.66 -11.79 23.52
N PRO A 8 -7.91 -11.90 22.41
CA PRO A 8 -6.71 -11.08 22.20
C PRO A 8 -7.08 -9.59 22.27
N GLN A 9 -6.55 -8.90 23.29
CA GLN A 9 -6.96 -7.55 23.67
C GLN A 9 -6.42 -6.47 22.73
N LEU A 10 -5.23 -6.66 22.18
CA LEU A 10 -4.64 -5.96 21.04
C LEU A 10 -3.36 -6.72 20.68
N THR A 11 -3.09 -6.96 19.41
CA THR A 11 -1.88 -7.66 18.97
C THR A 11 -1.25 -6.89 17.82
N GLU A 12 -0.04 -6.38 18.08
CA GLU A 12 0.81 -5.78 17.06
C GLU A 12 1.32 -6.86 16.10
N ARG A 13 1.24 -6.55 14.81
CA ARG A 13 1.58 -7.41 13.69
C ARG A 13 2.31 -6.59 12.64
N TRP A 14 2.87 -7.30 11.66
CA TRP A 14 3.57 -6.69 10.56
C TRP A 14 3.33 -7.48 9.28
N ALA A 15 3.50 -6.82 8.14
CA ALA A 15 3.50 -7.43 6.81
C ALA A 15 4.61 -6.79 5.96
N ASP A 16 5.18 -7.57 5.05
CA ASP A 16 6.08 -7.04 4.03
C ASP A 16 5.25 -6.50 2.86
N VAL A 17 5.70 -5.38 2.28
CA VAL A 17 5.02 -4.76 1.14
C VAL A 17 5.91 -4.84 -0.07
N VAL A 18 5.40 -5.45 -1.13
CA VAL A 18 6.02 -5.47 -2.45
C VAL A 18 5.14 -4.71 -3.43
N ILE A 19 5.75 -3.99 -4.36
CA ILE A 19 5.05 -3.35 -5.46
C ILE A 19 5.44 -4.02 -6.78
N GLU A 20 4.47 -4.23 -7.64
CA GLU A 20 4.66 -4.70 -9.01
C GLU A 20 4.10 -3.69 -9.99
N ASN A 21 4.95 -3.27 -10.93
CA ASN A 21 4.53 -2.40 -12.01
C ASN A 21 3.91 -3.25 -13.13
N LYS A 22 2.57 -3.31 -13.17
CA LYS A 22 1.80 -3.98 -14.22
C LYS A 22 1.41 -3.06 -15.38
N SER A 23 1.82 -1.79 -15.35
CA SER A 23 1.64 -0.86 -16.45
C SER A 23 2.63 -1.12 -17.58
N SER A 24 2.40 -0.50 -18.73
CA SER A 24 3.30 -0.47 -19.88
C SER A 24 4.41 0.59 -19.77
N HIS A 25 4.43 1.36 -18.68
CA HIS A 25 5.34 2.50 -18.50
C HIS A 25 6.37 2.27 -17.40
N ILE A 26 7.48 3.02 -17.47
CA ILE A 26 8.45 3.06 -16.37
C ILE A 26 7.97 4.08 -15.36
N PHE A 27 7.85 3.66 -14.09
CA PHE A 27 7.47 4.53 -12.99
C PHE A 27 8.56 4.56 -11.94
N LYS A 28 8.75 5.74 -11.33
CA LYS A 28 9.40 5.87 -10.02
C LYS A 28 8.27 5.83 -8.98
N LEU A 29 8.25 4.84 -8.10
CA LEU A 29 7.14 4.57 -7.18
C LEU A 29 7.57 4.72 -5.72
N GLU A 30 6.67 5.24 -4.89
CA GLU A 30 6.79 5.32 -3.43
C GLU A 30 5.48 4.81 -2.81
N VAL A 31 5.59 4.07 -1.70
CA VAL A 31 4.46 3.57 -0.93
C VAL A 31 4.49 4.17 0.46
N MET A 32 3.33 4.65 0.91
CA MET A 32 3.12 5.13 2.27
C MET A 32 1.99 4.34 2.92
N HIS A 33 2.18 4.01 4.20
CA HIS A 33 1.22 3.33 5.04
C HIS A 33 1.11 4.05 6.37
N GLN A 34 -0.11 4.10 6.90
CA GLN A 34 -0.38 4.58 8.24
C GLN A 34 -1.50 3.78 8.88
N TYR A 35 -1.17 3.05 9.94
CA TYR A 35 -2.16 2.57 10.88
C TYR A 35 -2.68 3.75 11.72
N THR A 36 -3.99 3.79 11.96
CA THR A 36 -4.62 4.93 12.68
C THR A 36 -3.98 5.12 14.07
N GLY A 37 -3.53 6.35 14.36
CA GLY A 37 -2.87 6.70 15.62
C GLY A 37 -1.36 6.39 15.66
N HIS A 38 -0.80 5.83 14.59
CA HIS A 38 0.63 5.57 14.45
C HIS A 38 1.29 6.57 13.49
N GLU A 39 2.62 6.65 13.54
CA GLU A 39 3.40 7.43 12.57
C GLU A 39 3.28 6.85 11.16
N VAL A 40 3.48 7.70 10.16
CA VAL A 40 3.46 7.29 8.75
C VAL A 40 4.76 6.54 8.44
N GLN A 41 4.61 5.33 7.91
CA GLN A 41 5.70 4.53 7.36
C GLN A 41 5.76 4.76 5.84
N LYS A 42 6.92 5.14 5.32
CA LYS A 42 7.12 5.39 3.88
C LYS A 42 8.34 4.66 3.35
N SER A 43 8.26 4.16 2.12
CA SER A 43 9.41 3.61 1.42
C SER A 43 10.33 4.70 0.89
N GLU A 44 11.51 4.31 0.40
CA GLU A 44 12.22 5.12 -0.57
C GLU A 44 11.51 5.07 -1.93
N TRP A 45 11.92 5.95 -2.84
CA TRP A 45 11.45 5.92 -4.22
C TRP A 45 12.25 4.88 -5.03
N HIS A 46 11.56 4.01 -5.75
CA HIS A 46 12.18 3.00 -6.59
C HIS A 46 11.71 3.11 -8.04
N ILE A 47 12.65 3.02 -8.99
CA ILE A 47 12.33 2.98 -10.43
C ILE A 47 12.02 1.54 -10.80
N LEU A 48 10.83 1.30 -11.35
CA LEU A 48 10.37 -0.01 -11.80
C LEU A 48 9.99 0.04 -13.28
N LYS A 49 10.54 -0.90 -14.05
CA LYS A 49 10.14 -1.16 -15.44
C LYS A 49 8.82 -1.94 -15.50
N PRO A 50 8.15 -2.00 -16.65
CA PRO A 50 7.00 -2.88 -16.85
C PRO A 50 7.31 -4.33 -16.43
N ASN A 51 6.41 -4.92 -15.65
CA ASN A 51 6.47 -6.25 -15.03
C ASN A 51 7.58 -6.45 -13.98
N GLU A 52 8.24 -5.38 -13.54
CA GLU A 52 9.19 -5.47 -12.44
C GLU A 52 8.45 -5.47 -11.09
N LYS A 53 8.95 -6.28 -10.15
CA LYS A 53 8.48 -6.36 -8.77
C LYS A 53 9.61 -6.01 -7.80
N LYS A 54 9.30 -5.25 -6.76
CA LYS A 54 10.29 -4.77 -5.78
C LYS A 54 9.70 -4.75 -4.37
N TRP A 55 10.49 -5.16 -3.38
CA TRP A 55 10.17 -4.93 -1.97
C TRP A 55 10.33 -3.43 -1.64
N MET A 56 9.37 -2.87 -0.91
CA MET A 56 9.28 -1.44 -0.65
C MET A 56 9.56 -1.09 0.82
N LEU A 57 8.84 -1.76 1.73
CA LEU A 57 8.95 -1.53 3.16
C LEU A 57 8.26 -2.65 3.95
N LYS A 58 8.52 -2.69 5.25
CA LYS A 58 7.75 -3.45 6.23
C LYS A 58 6.81 -2.51 6.97
N VAL A 59 5.54 -2.87 7.09
CA VAL A 59 4.51 -2.08 7.78
C VAL A 59 4.05 -2.74 9.07
N ASN A 60 3.67 -1.96 10.07
CA ASN A 60 3.15 -2.44 11.34
C ASN A 60 1.67 -2.09 11.48
N PHE A 61 0.87 -3.03 11.96
CA PHE A 61 -0.58 -2.84 12.15
C PHE A 61 -1.06 -3.60 13.38
N ASN A 62 -2.19 -3.19 13.94
CA ASN A 62 -2.79 -3.85 15.10
C ASN A 62 -4.04 -4.64 14.71
N THR A 63 -4.24 -5.79 15.36
CA THR A 63 -5.46 -6.60 15.25
C THR A 63 -6.02 -6.93 16.63
N GLY A 64 -7.31 -7.22 16.70
CA GLY A 64 -8.00 -7.62 17.93
C GLY A 64 -9.46 -7.19 17.90
N VAL A 65 -10.29 -7.78 18.76
CA VAL A 65 -11.74 -7.46 18.83
C VAL A 65 -12.02 -6.03 19.30
N PHE A 66 -11.02 -5.34 19.86
CA PHE A 66 -11.12 -3.94 20.31
C PHE A 66 -10.34 -2.95 19.42
N THR A 67 -9.71 -3.39 18.33
CA THR A 67 -9.00 -2.46 17.45
C THR A 67 -10.00 -1.68 16.60
N THR A 68 -9.99 -0.35 16.74
CA THR A 68 -10.77 0.58 15.90
C THR A 68 -9.94 1.19 14.78
N GLY A 69 -8.62 0.95 14.79
CA GLY A 69 -7.70 1.50 13.82
C GLY A 69 -7.83 0.84 12.44
N THR A 70 -7.59 1.64 11.41
CA THR A 70 -7.58 1.20 10.01
C THR A 70 -6.21 1.45 9.39
N ASP A 71 -5.80 0.57 8.49
CA ASP A 71 -4.66 0.75 7.60
C ASP A 71 -5.02 1.67 6.43
N ASN A 72 -4.31 2.79 6.36
CA ASN A 72 -4.45 3.80 5.32
C ASN A 72 -3.21 3.79 4.43
N TRP A 73 -3.42 3.86 3.12
CA TRP A 73 -2.39 3.67 2.12
C TRP A 73 -2.39 4.80 1.10
N LYS A 74 -1.19 5.12 0.61
CA LYS A 74 -0.95 5.95 -0.57
C LYS A 74 0.11 5.30 -1.42
N VAL A 75 -0.07 5.41 -2.73
CA VAL A 75 0.96 5.09 -3.71
C VAL A 75 1.17 6.33 -4.54
N HIS A 76 2.40 6.82 -4.59
CA HIS A 76 2.79 7.87 -5.51
C HIS A 76 3.62 7.28 -6.63
N GLY A 77 3.45 7.83 -7.82
CA GLY A 77 4.22 7.48 -8.99
C GLY A 77 4.66 8.72 -9.74
N LEU A 78 5.89 8.72 -10.23
CA LEU A 78 6.30 9.64 -11.27
C LEU A 78 6.48 8.82 -12.54
N LYS A 79 5.77 9.17 -13.61
CA LYS A 79 5.87 8.50 -14.91
C LYS A 79 7.05 9.05 -15.68
N LYS A 80 7.81 8.15 -16.30
CA LYS A 80 8.90 8.53 -17.21
C LYS A 80 8.32 9.09 -18.51
N LYS A 81 8.78 10.28 -18.94
CA LYS A 81 8.25 10.98 -20.12
C LYS A 81 8.50 10.20 -21.41
N GLU A 82 9.74 9.73 -21.61
CA GLU A 82 10.18 8.97 -22.78
C GLU A 82 11.20 7.90 -22.38
N LYS A 83 11.36 6.88 -23.23
CA LYS A 83 12.24 5.73 -22.93
C LYS A 83 13.70 6.16 -22.69
N ASP A 84 14.17 7.19 -23.38
CA ASP A 84 15.56 7.65 -23.38
C ASP A 84 15.82 8.92 -22.55
N SER A 85 14.76 9.58 -22.06
CA SER A 85 14.89 10.70 -21.12
C SER A 85 15.32 10.21 -19.73
N GLN A 86 15.91 11.05 -18.88
CA GLN A 86 16.11 10.77 -17.45
C GLN A 86 14.98 11.35 -16.59
N ASP A 87 14.00 12.01 -17.22
CA ASP A 87 13.02 12.84 -16.54
C ASP A 87 11.76 12.06 -16.18
N PHE A 88 11.32 12.28 -14.95
CA PHE A 88 10.07 11.77 -14.38
C PHE A 88 9.18 12.97 -14.06
N THR A 89 8.30 13.31 -15.00
CA THR A 89 7.63 14.62 -14.99
C THR A 89 6.14 14.56 -14.74
N GLU A 90 5.49 13.43 -15.01
CA GLU A 90 4.06 13.29 -14.72
C GLU A 90 3.89 12.68 -13.35
N SER A 91 3.26 13.42 -12.44
CA SER A 91 2.93 12.97 -11.09
C SER A 91 1.62 12.19 -11.11
N TRP A 92 1.62 11.04 -10.47
CA TRP A 92 0.50 10.13 -10.36
C TRP A 92 0.31 9.69 -8.92
N ARG A 93 -0.93 9.42 -8.53
CA ARG A 93 -1.25 8.95 -7.18
C ARG A 93 -2.43 8.00 -7.15
N SER A 94 -2.47 7.19 -6.10
CA SER A 94 -3.63 6.38 -5.77
C SER A 94 -4.85 7.26 -5.44
N GLY A 95 -6.02 6.77 -5.82
CA GLY A 95 -7.32 7.24 -5.37
C GLY A 95 -7.47 7.18 -3.86
N THR A 96 -8.52 7.81 -3.38
CA THR A 96 -8.79 7.96 -1.96
C THR A 96 -10.04 7.20 -1.54
N GLY A 97 -10.29 7.17 -0.23
CA GLY A 97 -11.50 6.59 0.35
C GLY A 97 -12.70 7.55 0.26
N ALA A 98 -13.41 7.72 1.38
CA ALA A 98 -14.55 8.63 1.45
C ALA A 98 -14.16 10.08 1.10
N ALA A 99 -15.13 10.87 0.61
CA ALA A 99 -14.93 12.27 0.28
C ALA A 99 -14.27 13.03 1.45
N GLY A 100 -13.18 13.76 1.15
CA GLY A 100 -12.38 14.49 2.13
C GLY A 100 -11.25 13.68 2.80
N THR A 101 -11.08 12.40 2.48
CA THR A 101 -9.89 11.62 2.86
C THR A 101 -8.86 11.63 1.74
N ASP A 102 -7.58 11.71 2.10
CA ASP A 102 -6.47 11.72 1.15
C ASP A 102 -5.83 10.33 0.98
N TRP A 103 -6.36 9.30 1.64
CA TRP A 103 -5.79 7.97 1.74
C TRP A 103 -6.77 6.89 1.33
N LYS A 104 -6.26 5.79 0.77
CA LYS A 104 -7.04 4.58 0.48
C LYS A 104 -7.00 3.63 1.68
N LYS A 105 -8.16 3.16 2.12
CA LYS A 105 -8.25 2.12 3.15
C LYS A 105 -8.05 0.73 2.53
N HIS A 106 -7.19 -0.08 3.15
CA HIS A 106 -7.03 -1.51 2.89
C HIS A 106 -6.56 -2.20 4.17
N THR A 107 -7.49 -2.80 4.92
CA THR A 107 -7.23 -3.35 6.26
C THR A 107 -6.45 -4.66 6.21
N LEU A 108 -5.35 -4.72 6.95
CA LEU A 108 -4.59 -5.96 7.17
C LEU A 108 -5.18 -6.73 8.36
N ARG A 109 -5.24 -8.05 8.24
CA ARG A 109 -5.83 -8.96 9.24
C ARG A 109 -4.77 -9.84 9.87
N SER A 110 -5.18 -10.61 10.88
CA SER A 110 -4.27 -11.50 11.60
C SER A 110 -3.59 -12.54 10.70
N GLU A 111 -4.24 -12.92 9.61
CA GLU A 111 -3.72 -13.87 8.62
C GLU A 111 -2.66 -13.27 7.69
N ASP A 112 -2.56 -11.94 7.60
CA ASP A 112 -1.52 -11.24 6.83
C ASP A 112 -0.22 -11.06 7.63
N HIS A 113 -0.19 -11.49 8.90
CA HIS A 113 0.98 -11.38 9.76
C HIS A 113 2.16 -12.18 9.21
N GLY A 114 3.27 -11.49 8.95
CA GLY A 114 4.48 -12.11 8.39
C GLY A 114 4.35 -12.53 6.93
N GLU A 115 3.24 -12.17 6.28
CA GLU A 115 2.98 -12.42 4.88
C GLU A 115 3.33 -11.19 4.04
N VAL A 116 3.24 -11.36 2.72
CA VAL A 116 3.48 -10.29 1.75
C VAL A 116 2.14 -9.71 1.27
N THR A 117 1.98 -8.40 1.44
CA THR A 117 0.96 -7.60 0.74
C THR A 117 1.56 -7.10 -0.57
N GLU A 118 0.92 -7.45 -1.68
CA GLU A 118 1.33 -7.08 -3.02
C GLU A 118 0.50 -5.92 -3.56
N ILE A 119 1.16 -4.83 -3.91
CA ILE A 119 0.57 -3.67 -4.57
C ILE A 119 0.83 -3.80 -6.07
N LYS A 120 -0.23 -3.92 -6.88
CA LYS A 120 -0.12 -3.97 -8.35
C LYS A 120 -0.55 -2.64 -8.93
N VAL A 121 0.35 -2.00 -9.68
CA VAL A 121 0.10 -0.72 -10.35
C VAL A 121 -0.20 -0.96 -11.83
N PHE A 122 -1.43 -0.75 -12.24
CA PHE A 122 -1.86 -0.76 -13.65
C PHE A 122 -1.95 0.67 -14.18
N GLU A 123 -2.37 0.82 -15.44
CA GLU A 123 -2.44 2.13 -16.12
C GLU A 123 -3.34 3.15 -15.41
N ALA A 124 -4.50 2.71 -14.92
CA ALA A 124 -5.50 3.58 -14.29
C ALA A 124 -6.01 3.04 -12.94
N GLU A 125 -5.35 2.01 -12.41
CA GLU A 125 -5.82 1.25 -11.26
C GLU A 125 -4.65 0.77 -10.39
N ILE A 126 -4.84 0.77 -9.08
CA ILE A 126 -3.99 0.07 -8.11
C ILE A 126 -4.81 -0.99 -7.39
N GLN A 127 -4.21 -2.17 -7.25
CA GLN A 127 -4.74 -3.25 -6.42
C GLN A 127 -3.81 -3.50 -5.23
N PHE A 128 -4.37 -3.50 -4.02
CA PHE A 128 -3.73 -3.95 -2.79
C PHE A 128 -4.19 -5.38 -2.54
N VAL A 129 -3.27 -6.34 -2.69
CA VAL A 129 -3.55 -7.77 -2.62
C VAL A 129 -2.86 -8.34 -1.38
N SER A 130 -3.65 -8.66 -0.36
CA SER A 130 -3.19 -9.35 0.84
C SER A 130 -3.83 -10.74 0.90
N LYS A 131 -3.34 -11.62 1.77
CA LYS A 131 -3.93 -12.95 1.96
C LYS A 131 -5.38 -12.86 2.42
N SER A 132 -5.68 -11.85 3.23
CA SER A 132 -7.03 -11.57 3.72
C SER A 132 -8.00 -10.96 2.70
N GLY A 133 -7.52 -10.54 1.54
CA GLY A 133 -8.35 -10.01 0.47
C GLY A 133 -7.69 -8.93 -0.36
N THR A 134 -8.46 -8.44 -1.35
CA THR A 134 -8.01 -7.45 -2.31
C THR A 134 -8.83 -6.17 -2.20
N SER A 135 -8.17 -5.02 -2.32
CA SER A 135 -8.83 -3.72 -2.46
C SER A 135 -8.32 -3.00 -3.69
N THR A 136 -9.21 -2.29 -4.36
CA THR A 136 -8.90 -1.58 -5.60
C THR A 136 -9.15 -0.08 -5.44
N THR A 137 -8.36 0.73 -6.13
CA THR A 137 -8.55 2.17 -6.26
C THR A 137 -8.03 2.66 -7.61
N SER A 138 -8.46 3.86 -8.03
CA SER A 138 -7.93 4.47 -9.26
C SER A 138 -6.45 4.83 -9.09
N PHE A 139 -5.74 4.89 -10.21
CA PHE A 139 -4.44 5.52 -10.31
C PHE A 139 -4.55 6.62 -11.34
N TYR A 140 -4.33 7.86 -10.93
CA TYR A 140 -4.61 9.01 -11.78
C TYR A 140 -3.49 10.03 -11.67
N ARG A 141 -3.34 10.79 -12.76
CA ARG A 141 -2.41 11.91 -12.82
C ARG A 141 -2.88 13.01 -11.86
N HIS A 142 -1.96 13.48 -11.03
CA HIS A 142 -2.17 14.55 -10.08
C HIS A 142 -1.09 15.59 -10.34
N ASP A 143 -1.45 16.53 -11.21
CA ASP A 143 -0.68 17.76 -11.37
C ASP A 143 -1.10 18.67 -10.22
N ASP A 144 -0.16 18.98 -9.34
CA ASP A 144 -0.31 20.05 -8.35
C ASP A 144 -0.32 21.43 -9.02
#